data_AF-A0ABC9X4N7-F1
#
_entry.id   AF-A0ABC9X4N7-F1
#
_cell.length_a   1.000
_cell.length_b   1.000
_cell.length_c   1.000
_cell.angle_alpha   90.00
_cell.angle_beta   90.00
_cell.angle_gamma   90.00
#
_symmetry.space_group_name_H-M   'P 1'
#
loop_
_entity.id
_entity.type
_entity.pdbx_description
1 polymer ?
#
loop_
_entity_poly.entity_id
_entity_poly.type
_entity_poly.pdbx_seq_one_letter_code
_entity_poly.pdbx_strand_id
1 'polypeptide(L)'
;MTLSVLSKVVQNVDVPIASPIALQLAEALRPLFDKESSYVQLLSIHFFRDVMGFVAEAGKKPLEPHVQQSLFPLLYHLHDENQRVAEACQETLLQATTFLKMRKLAWLLKRQQTWEVGECLLTEPSSRADEYLLQSLL
;
A
#
# COMPACT_ATOMS: atom_id res chain seq x y z
N MET A 1 -16.01 -12.56 -4.00
CA MET A 1 -16.92 -12.07 -2.95
C MET A 1 -16.27 -11.89 -1.57
N THR A 2 -14.96 -12.10 -1.40
CA THR A 2 -14.32 -12.14 -0.07
C THR A 2 -13.74 -10.80 0.40
N LEU A 3 -12.99 -10.07 -0.44
CA LEU A 3 -12.32 -8.83 -0.03
C LEU A 3 -13.27 -7.68 0.32
N SER A 4 -14.35 -7.50 -0.45
CA SER A 4 -15.33 -6.43 -0.20
C SER A 4 -16.12 -6.62 1.10
N VAL A 5 -16.29 -7.87 1.54
CA VAL A 5 -16.91 -8.17 2.84
C VAL A 5 -15.91 -7.90 3.96
N LEU A 6 -14.66 -8.34 3.82
CA LEU A 6 -13.61 -8.12 4.81
C LEU A 6 -13.33 -6.63 5.05
N SER A 7 -13.25 -5.83 3.98
CA SER A 7 -13.09 -4.36 4.08
C SER A 7 -14.25 -3.73 4.87
N LYS A 8 -15.49 -4.11 4.57
CA LYS A 8 -16.66 -3.65 5.35
C LYS A 8 -16.59 -4.08 6.81
N VAL A 9 -16.18 -5.31 7.11
CA VAL A 9 -16.02 -5.77 8.50
C VAL A 9 -15.01 -4.90 9.23
N VAL A 10 -13.82 -4.69 8.63
CA VAL A 10 -12.78 -3.85 9.24
C VAL A 10 -13.25 -2.42 9.47
N GLN A 11 -13.99 -1.83 8.53
CA GLN A 11 -14.49 -0.45 8.64
C GLN A 11 -15.64 -0.28 9.65
N ASN A 12 -16.38 -1.35 9.98
CA ASN A 12 -17.56 -1.29 10.86
C ASN A 12 -17.34 -1.92 12.25
N VAL A 13 -16.15 -2.45 12.52
CA VAL A 13 -15.82 -3.05 13.81
C VAL A 13 -15.09 -2.02 14.67
N ASP A 14 -15.60 -1.78 15.89
CA ASP A 14 -14.99 -0.84 16.86
C ASP A 14 -13.65 -1.34 17.44
N VAL A 15 -13.25 -2.56 17.07
CA VAL A 15 -12.02 -3.20 17.54
C VAL A 15 -10.94 -3.08 16.46
N PRO A 16 -9.77 -2.49 16.79
CA PRO A 16 -8.64 -2.42 15.86
C PRO A 16 -8.17 -3.81 15.41
N ILE A 17 -7.62 -3.90 14.20
CA ILE A 17 -7.03 -5.13 13.69
C ILE A 17 -5.82 -5.50 14.55
N ALA A 18 -5.83 -6.72 15.09
CA ALA A 18 -4.71 -7.24 15.85
C ALA A 18 -3.45 -7.36 14.98
N SER A 19 -2.29 -7.07 15.57
CA SER A 19 -0.99 -7.06 14.86
C SER A 19 -0.74 -8.31 14.00
N PRO A 20 -0.90 -9.56 14.50
CA PRO A 20 -0.66 -10.75 13.68
C PRO A 20 -1.56 -10.84 12.44
N ILE A 21 -2.82 -10.40 12.57
CA ILE A 21 -3.80 -10.41 11.48
C ILE A 21 -3.42 -9.34 10.45
N ALA A 22 -3.06 -8.13 10.90
CA ALA A 22 -2.65 -7.05 10.02
C ALA A 22 -1.43 -7.43 9.16
N LEU A 23 -0.44 -8.11 9.76
CA LEU A 23 0.74 -8.59 9.04
C LEU A 23 0.39 -9.64 7.99
N GLN A 24 -0.43 -10.63 8.34
CA GLN A 24 -0.89 -11.66 7.41
C GLN A 24 -1.68 -11.06 6.25
N LEU A 25 -2.56 -10.10 6.54
CA LEU A 25 -3.32 -9.40 5.50
C LEU A 25 -2.39 -8.60 4.58
N ALA A 26 -1.44 -7.85 5.14
CA ALA A 26 -0.50 -7.07 4.35
C ALA A 26 0.35 -7.94 3.40
N GLU A 27 0.83 -9.07 3.89
CA GLU A 27 1.57 -10.04 3.07
C GLU A 27 0.70 -10.66 1.97
N ALA A 28 -0.53 -11.06 2.29
CA ALA A 28 -1.45 -11.68 1.34
C ALA A 28 -1.99 -10.71 0.28
N LEU A 29 -2.14 -9.42 0.62
CA LEU A 29 -2.72 -8.41 -0.27
C LEU A 29 -1.73 -7.86 -1.28
N ARG A 30 -0.46 -7.68 -0.92
CA ARG A 30 0.54 -7.09 -1.82
C ARG A 30 0.61 -7.74 -3.21
N PRO A 31 0.72 -9.07 -3.38
CA PRO A 31 0.79 -9.67 -4.72
C PRO A 31 -0.52 -9.57 -5.52
N LEU A 32 -1.60 -9.06 -4.91
CA LEU A 32 -2.86 -8.80 -5.60
C LEU A 32 -2.89 -7.45 -6.30
N PHE A 33 -1.93 -6.56 -6.01
CA PHE A 33 -1.82 -5.25 -6.67
C PHE A 33 -1.44 -5.39 -8.15
N ASP A 34 -0.72 -6.45 -8.53
CA ASP A 34 -0.26 -6.66 -9.92
C ASP A 34 -1.14 -7.69 -10.68
N LYS A 35 -2.37 -7.95 -10.23
CA LYS A 35 -3.28 -8.90 -10.89
C LYS A 35 -3.95 -8.27 -12.11
N GLU A 36 -4.05 -9.03 -13.20
CA GLU A 36 -4.74 -8.63 -14.45
C GLU A 36 -6.19 -8.17 -14.21
N SER A 37 -6.85 -8.71 -13.20
CA SER A 37 -8.19 -8.27 -12.83
C SER A 37 -8.13 -6.94 -12.07
N SER A 38 -8.42 -5.85 -12.78
CA SER A 38 -8.55 -4.51 -12.19
C SER A 38 -9.53 -4.45 -11.00
N TYR A 39 -10.55 -5.32 -10.98
CA TYR A 39 -11.46 -5.45 -9.84
C TYR A 39 -10.77 -6.02 -8.59
N VAL A 40 -9.96 -7.07 -8.75
CA VAL A 40 -9.21 -7.68 -7.63
C VAL A 40 -8.15 -6.70 -7.12
N GLN A 41 -7.42 -6.08 -8.05
CA GLN A 41 -6.42 -5.05 -7.77
C GLN A 41 -7.05 -3.91 -6.95
N LEU A 42 -8.13 -3.29 -7.45
CA LEU A 42 -8.85 -2.21 -6.77
C LEU A 42 -9.28 -2.59 -5.35
N LEU A 43 -9.89 -3.77 -5.17
CA LEU A 43 -10.33 -4.21 -3.85
C LEU A 43 -9.17 -4.49 -2.91
N SER A 44 -8.08 -5.06 -3.41
CA SER A 44 -6.91 -5.35 -2.58
C SER A 44 -6.19 -4.09 -2.12
N ILE A 45 -6.07 -3.07 -2.98
CA ILE A 45 -5.46 -1.77 -2.65
C ILE A 45 -6.29 -1.06 -1.58
N HIS A 46 -7.61 -0.97 -1.78
CA HIS A 46 -8.50 -0.39 -0.78
C HIS A 46 -8.43 -1.14 0.56
N PHE A 47 -8.41 -2.48 0.52
CA PHE A 47 -8.37 -3.23 1.76
C PHE A 47 -7.01 -3.11 2.47
N PHE A 48 -5.91 -3.02 1.73
CA PHE A 48 -4.60 -2.73 2.31
C PHE A 48 -4.56 -1.35 3.00
N ARG A 49 -5.20 -0.36 2.38
CA ARG A 49 -5.41 0.96 2.98
C ARG A 49 -6.19 0.87 4.29
N ASP A 50 -7.27 0.10 4.33
CA ASP A 50 -8.02 -0.16 5.56
C ASP A 50 -7.12 -0.83 6.61
N VAL A 51 -6.33 -1.84 6.25
CA VAL A 51 -5.40 -2.50 7.18
C VAL A 51 -4.46 -1.51 7.84
N MET A 52 -3.86 -0.59 7.07
CA MET A 52 -3.02 0.48 7.62
C MET A 52 -3.78 1.45 8.53
N GLY A 53 -5.06 1.71 8.21
CA GLY A 53 -5.89 2.67 8.94
C GLY A 53 -6.43 2.13 10.26
N PHE A 54 -6.70 0.83 10.32
CA PHE A 54 -7.39 0.19 11.44
C PHE A 54 -6.51 -0.76 12.27
N VAL A 55 -5.21 -0.91 11.95
CA VAL A 55 -4.29 -1.69 12.78
C VAL A 55 -4.14 -1.09 14.17
N ALA A 56 -4.12 -1.94 15.20
CA ALA A 56 -3.85 -1.54 16.58
C ALA A 56 -2.48 -0.83 16.70
N GLU A 57 -2.33 0.08 17.67
CA GLU A 57 -1.07 0.84 17.86
C GLU A 57 0.17 -0.08 17.98
N ALA A 58 0.05 -1.19 18.70
CA ALA A 58 1.12 -2.18 18.84
C ALA A 58 1.52 -2.86 17.50
N GLY A 59 0.62 -2.86 16.51
CA GLY A 59 0.83 -3.41 15.17
C GLY A 59 1.38 -2.41 14.16
N LYS A 60 1.39 -1.10 14.45
CA LYS A 60 1.87 -0.09 13.48
C LYS A 60 3.33 -0.29 13.11
N LYS A 61 4.22 -0.37 14.11
CA LYS A 61 5.66 -0.55 13.88
C LYS A 61 5.99 -1.88 13.19
N PRO A 62 5.43 -3.03 13.60
CA PRO A 62 5.58 -4.27 12.84
C PRO A 62 5.11 -4.21 11.39
N LEU A 63 4.12 -3.38 11.08
CA LEU A 63 3.55 -3.25 9.74
C LEU A 63 4.39 -2.37 8.80
N GLU A 64 5.25 -1.49 9.33
CA GLU A 64 6.08 -0.56 8.54
C GLU A 64 6.86 -1.24 7.38
N PRO A 65 7.55 -2.39 7.57
CA PRO A 65 8.26 -3.05 6.48
C PRO A 65 7.33 -3.48 5.34
N HIS A 66 6.13 -3.96 5.65
CA HIS A 66 5.15 -4.35 4.63
C HIS A 66 4.60 -3.13 3.87
N VAL A 67 4.42 -2.00 4.55
CA VAL A 67 4.02 -0.74 3.92
C VAL A 67 5.14 -0.22 3.02
N GLN A 68 6.40 -0.24 3.47
CA GLN A 68 7.57 0.13 2.66
C GLN A 68 7.67 -0.74 1.41
N GLN A 69 7.56 -2.06 1.57
CA GLN A 69 7.54 -3.02 0.47
C GLN A 69 6.23 -3.00 -0.34
N SER A 70 5.32 -2.06 -0.10
CA SER A 70 4.15 -1.84 -0.96
C SER A 70 4.26 -0.55 -1.77
N LEU A 71 5.25 0.31 -1.50
CA LEU A 71 5.36 1.63 -2.14
C LEU A 71 5.61 1.53 -3.65
N PHE A 72 6.52 0.64 -4.10
CA PHE A 72 6.84 0.54 -5.53
C PHE A 72 5.67 -0.02 -6.37
N PRO A 73 4.99 -1.13 -5.99
CA PRO A 73 3.84 -1.63 -6.74
C PRO A 73 2.72 -0.59 -6.83
N LEU A 74 2.44 0.12 -5.74
CA LEU A 74 1.44 1.17 -5.74
C LEU A 74 1.85 2.35 -6.66
N LEU A 75 3.14 2.68 -6.73
CA LEU A 75 3.63 3.72 -7.64
C LEU A 75 3.59 3.31 -9.10
N TYR A 76 3.88 2.05 -9.39
CA TYR A 76 3.77 1.49 -10.73
C TYR A 76 2.35 1.69 -11.28
N HIS A 77 1.35 1.48 -10.43
CA HIS A 77 -0.07 1.66 -10.77
C HIS A 77 -0.62 3.07 -10.52
N LEU A 78 0.22 4.07 -10.26
CA LEU A 78 -0.25 5.45 -10.09
C LEU A 78 -0.78 6.07 -11.39
N HIS A 79 -0.36 5.53 -12.53
CA HIS A 79 -0.79 5.93 -13.89
C HIS A 79 -1.49 4.79 -14.63
N ASP A 80 -2.18 3.91 -13.89
CA ASP A 80 -2.91 2.78 -14.47
C ASP A 80 -3.98 3.25 -15.48
N GLU A 81 -4.17 2.48 -16.56
CA GLU A 81 -5.21 2.77 -17.57
C GLU A 81 -6.61 2.78 -16.94
N ASN A 82 -6.81 1.98 -15.90
CA ASN A 82 -8.01 2.04 -15.08
C ASN A 82 -7.91 3.18 -14.06
N GLN A 83 -8.57 4.29 -14.36
CA GLN A 83 -8.58 5.47 -13.49
C GLN A 83 -8.94 5.17 -12.03
N ARG A 84 -9.84 4.19 -11.77
CA ARG A 84 -10.20 3.84 -10.38
C ARG A 84 -9.05 3.20 -9.63
N VAL A 85 -8.22 2.41 -10.33
CA VAL A 85 -7.00 1.81 -9.76
C VAL A 85 -5.98 2.90 -9.48
N ALA A 86 -5.75 3.81 -10.44
CA ALA A 86 -4.84 4.94 -10.28
C ALA A 86 -5.21 5.82 -9.06
N GLU A 87 -6.50 6.16 -8.91
CA GLU A 87 -7.02 6.91 -7.77
C GLU A 87 -6.81 6.14 -6.44
N ALA A 88 -7.14 4.85 -6.41
CA ALA A 88 -6.94 4.02 -5.22
C ALA A 88 -5.47 3.91 -4.81
N CYS A 89 -4.56 3.78 -5.78
CA CYS A 89 -3.12 3.79 -5.56
C CYS A 89 -2.65 5.13 -5.00
N GLN A 90 -3.11 6.25 -5.56
CA GLN A 90 -2.75 7.58 -5.08
C GLN A 90 -3.17 7.79 -3.62
N GLU A 91 -4.42 7.47 -3.28
CA GLU A 91 -4.95 7.59 -1.92
C GLU A 91 -4.17 6.69 -0.94
N THR A 92 -3.89 5.46 -1.36
CA THR A 92 -3.16 4.48 -0.54
C THR A 92 -1.70 4.89 -0.32
N LEU A 93 -1.04 5.46 -1.34
CA LEU A 93 0.31 6.01 -1.22
C LEU A 93 0.36 7.22 -0.27
N LEU A 94 -0.62 8.12 -0.33
CA LEU A 94 -0.71 9.25 0.60
C LEU A 94 -0.86 8.77 2.04
N GLN A 95 -1.66 7.72 2.27
CA GLN A 95 -1.77 7.12 3.59
C GLN A 95 -0.48 6.41 4.01
N ALA A 96 0.14 5.62 3.12
CA ALA A 96 1.38 4.91 3.39
C ALA A 96 2.53 5.87 3.76
N THR A 97 2.66 6.99 3.02
CA THR A 97 3.65 8.02 3.34
C THR A 97 3.38 8.73 4.66
N THR A 98 2.11 8.92 5.03
CA THR A 98 1.74 9.43 6.36
C THR A 98 2.06 8.42 7.45
N PHE A 99 1.75 7.15 7.22
CA PHE A 99 2.02 6.02 8.12
C PHE A 99 3.52 5.88 8.42
N LEU A 100 4.34 5.92 7.37
CA LEU A 100 5.80 5.84 7.43
C LEU A 100 6.50 7.17 7.78
N LYS A 101 5.73 8.25 7.96
CA LYS A 101 6.24 9.60 8.24
C LYS A 101 7.17 10.16 7.15
N MET A 102 7.02 9.73 5.90
CA MET A 102 7.79 10.17 4.73
C MET A 102 7.25 11.48 4.15
N ARG A 103 7.46 12.59 4.87
CA ARG A 103 6.86 13.91 4.55
C ARG A 103 7.20 14.43 3.15
N LYS A 104 8.44 14.25 2.69
CA LYS A 104 8.88 14.67 1.35
C LYS A 104 8.08 13.93 0.26
N LEU A 105 7.96 12.61 0.40
CA LEU A 105 7.23 11.78 -0.55
C LEU A 105 5.73 12.13 -0.59
N ALA A 106 5.11 12.33 0.58
CA ALA A 106 3.72 12.79 0.69
C ALA A 106 3.49 14.13 -0.04
N TRP A 107 4.45 15.05 0.05
CA TRP A 107 4.37 16.35 -0.64
C TRP A 107 4.49 16.20 -2.16
N LEU A 108 5.41 15.36 -2.64
CA LEU A 108 5.58 15.09 -4.08
C LEU A 108 4.34 14.42 -4.70
N LEU A 109 3.73 13.46 -4.01
CA LEU A 109 2.51 12.77 -4.43
C LEU A 109 1.31 13.74 -4.60
N LYS A 110 1.16 14.71 -3.69
CA LYS A 110 0.10 15.73 -3.78
C LYS A 110 0.27 16.66 -4.99
N ARG A 111 1.50 16.83 -5.48
CA ARG A 111 1.82 17.67 -6.64
C ARG A 111 1.87 16.88 -7.95
N GLN A 112 1.58 15.58 -7.92
CA GLN A 112 1.65 14.67 -9.08
C GLN A 112 3.05 14.67 -9.75
N GLN A 113 4.11 14.94 -8.99
CA GLN A 113 5.50 14.93 -9.49
C GLN A 113 6.06 13.49 -9.51
N THR A 114 5.43 12.60 -10.28
CA THR A 114 5.64 11.14 -10.14
C THR A 114 7.05 10.66 -10.47
N TRP A 115 7.79 11.37 -11.31
CA TRP A 115 9.19 11.06 -11.59
C TRP A 115 10.09 11.33 -10.36
N GLU A 116 9.89 12.46 -9.67
CA GLU A 116 10.61 12.82 -8.43
C GLU A 116 10.28 11.87 -7.27
N VAL A 117 9.07 11.29 -7.28
CA VAL A 117 8.62 10.29 -6.31
C VAL A 117 9.43 9.00 -6.43
N GLY A 118 9.67 8.52 -7.66
CA GLY A 118 10.50 7.34 -7.91
C GLY A 118 11.95 7.52 -7.46
N GLU A 119 12.55 8.67 -7.79
CA GLU A 119 13.90 9.01 -7.33
C GLU A 119 13.98 9.09 -5.80
N CYS A 120 13.01 9.72 -5.16
CA CYS A 120 12.97 9.85 -3.71
C CYS A 120 12.96 8.49 -3.00
N LEU A 121 12.22 7.51 -3.55
CA LEU A 121 12.22 6.15 -2.99
C LEU A 121 13.56 5.45 -3.15
N LEU A 122 14.21 5.54 -4.30
CA LEU A 122 15.51 4.90 -4.55
C LEU A 122 16.63 5.46 -3.66
N THR A 123 16.50 6.70 -3.21
CA THR A 123 17.48 7.35 -2.32
C THR A 123 17.23 7.14 -0.82
N GLU A 124 16.07 6.62 -0.43
CA GLU A 124 15.74 6.38 0.98
C GLU A 124 16.41 5.10 1.48
N PRO A 125 17.15 5.13 2.61
CA PRO A 125 17.91 3.98 3.12
C PRO A 125 17.04 2.79 3.54
N SER A 126 15.72 2.96 3.63
CA SER A 126 14.76 1.87 3.85
C SER A 126 14.31 1.15 2.57
N SER A 127 14.62 1.70 1.40
CA SER A 127 14.36 1.04 0.12
C SER A 127 15.42 -0.03 -0.10
N ARG A 128 15.12 -1.26 0.30
CA ARG A 128 15.74 -2.42 -0.34
C ARG A 128 15.19 -2.51 -1.76
N ALA A 129 15.64 -1.62 -2.65
CA ALA A 129 15.37 -1.73 -4.09
C ALA A 129 15.79 -3.12 -4.62
N ASP A 130 16.77 -3.76 -3.95
CA ASP A 130 17.25 -5.10 -4.22
C ASP A 130 16.18 -6.21 -4.05
N GLU A 131 15.23 -6.07 -3.11
CA GLU A 131 14.16 -7.08 -2.91
C GLU A 131 13.10 -7.03 -4.02
N TYR A 132 12.85 -5.85 -4.59
CA TYR A 132 11.89 -5.70 -5.70
C TYR A 132 12.43 -6.24 -7.02
N LEU A 133 13.71 -5.99 -7.33
CA LEU A 133 14.35 -6.55 -8.52
C LEU A 133 14.34 -8.09 -8.51
N LEU A 134 14.45 -8.69 -7.31
CA LEU A 134 14.35 -10.15 -7.14
C LEU A 134 12.92 -10.68 -7.31
N GLN A 135 11.89 -9.88 -7.01
CA GLN A 135 10.48 -10.29 -7.19
C GLN A 135 9.97 -10.14 -8.62
N SER A 136 10.55 -9.24 -9.44
CA SER A 136 10.20 -9.09 -10.86
C SER A 136 10.82 -10.15 -11.79
N LEU A 137 11.70 -11.01 -11.25
CA LEU A 137 12.41 -12.06 -11.98
C LEU A 137 11.82 -13.47 -11.77
N LEU A 138 10.70 -13.59 -11.04
CA LEU A 138 9.91 -14.81 -10.84
C LEU A 138 8.55 -14.70 -11.54
#